data_AF-A0A558DC28-F1
#
_entry.id   AF-A0A558DC28-F1
#
_cell.length_a   1.000
_cell.length_b   1.000
_cell.length_c   1.000
_cell.angle_alpha   90.00
_cell.angle_beta   90.00
_cell.angle_gamma   90.00
#
_symmetry.space_group_name_H-M   'P 1'
#
loop_
_entity.id
_entity.type
_entity.pdbx_description
1 polymer ?
#
loop_
_entity_poly.entity_id
_entity_poly.type
_entity_poly.pdbx_seq_one_letter_code
_entity_poly.pdbx_strand_id
1 'polypeptide(L)'
;MKGLPLLITLLLITLTVFVSGLLLPQFIPARPSAPLHLIFALGIMPLILGAMTYFVPVLTRTRNASFLALAPALLALVAGGLVSFSLFYAFSVYPFAAVIGLMAVIWQISWIGQRKKEMLGKPHPGLLWYQLALGALLLGLTAILAGYFLPDHWTAIRRLHLHINTLGFIGFTALGTLRVLLPTTGHYADPQAGEWLIRQWPWLMSGTLLIAVGAAWFTTLAFLGLICWLRPLVPLLKGLLINHRQAVWQTNGATTPLAGAVLGLLLLILSGGAHSLGWIAPSQTTLAFIPLFLLPLVTGAATHLLPLWITKAQQRDREQLLRIILGQYSIWRTALFMLGGLFILLGHTAGLFFILVGLGHFILLVLKIFLTSNPMAAKSE
;
A
#
# COMPACT_ATOMS: atom_id res chain seq x y z
N MET A 1 6.75 -0.79 24.92
CA MET A 1 6.23 -0.99 23.55
C MET A 1 6.91 -2.22 22.94
N LYS A 2 6.24 -3.38 22.92
CA LYS A 2 6.82 -4.66 22.47
C LYS A 2 6.49 -5.00 20.99
N GLY A 3 5.87 -4.08 20.23
CA GLY A 3 5.40 -4.30 18.85
C GLY A 3 6.22 -3.63 17.73
N LEU A 4 7.08 -2.66 18.06
CA LEU A 4 7.92 -1.95 17.08
C LEU A 4 8.86 -2.88 16.29
N PRO A 5 9.51 -3.90 16.90
CA PRO A 5 10.38 -4.80 16.14
C PRO A 5 9.64 -5.50 14.99
N LEU A 6 8.37 -5.87 15.19
CA LEU A 6 7.58 -6.54 14.16
C LEU A 6 7.28 -5.63 12.97
N LEU A 7 6.94 -4.35 13.18
CA LEU A 7 6.68 -3.41 12.08
C LEU A 7 7.93 -3.21 11.21
N ILE A 8 9.10 -3.14 11.85
CA ILE A 8 10.38 -3.09 11.15
C ILE A 8 10.60 -4.37 10.34
N THR A 9 10.39 -5.54 10.94
CA THR A 9 10.50 -6.83 10.24
C THR A 9 9.54 -6.92 9.03
N LEU A 10 8.28 -6.50 9.18
CA LEU A 10 7.30 -6.49 8.10
C LEU A 10 7.72 -5.56 6.95
N LEU A 11 8.29 -4.39 7.27
CA LEU A 11 8.85 -3.51 6.25
C LEU A 11 10.03 -4.14 5.53
N LEU A 12 10.97 -4.76 6.25
CA LEU A 12 12.12 -5.44 5.64
C LEU A 12 11.67 -6.59 4.74
N ILE A 13 10.72 -7.42 5.20
CA ILE A 13 10.09 -8.47 4.39
C ILE A 13 9.48 -7.85 3.13
N THR A 14 8.75 -6.74 3.26
CA THR A 14 8.14 -6.03 2.12
C THR A 14 9.18 -5.60 1.09
N LEU A 15 10.31 -5.02 1.52
CA LEU A 15 11.40 -4.64 0.63
C LEU A 15 12.03 -5.86 -0.06
N THR A 16 12.24 -6.95 0.68
CA THR A 16 12.75 -8.21 0.12
C THR A 16 11.79 -8.77 -0.94
N VAL A 17 10.48 -8.84 -0.66
CA VAL A 17 9.52 -9.38 -1.63
C VAL A 17 9.29 -8.47 -2.83
N PHE A 18 9.52 -7.16 -2.72
CA PHE A 18 9.56 -6.31 -3.92
C PHE A 18 10.70 -6.72 -4.85
N VAL A 19 11.91 -6.91 -4.31
CA VAL A 19 13.07 -7.37 -5.10
C VAL A 19 12.78 -8.76 -5.68
N SER A 20 12.38 -9.71 -4.84
CA SER A 20 12.09 -11.08 -5.26
C SER A 20 10.94 -11.16 -6.27
N GLY A 21 9.84 -10.44 -6.06
CA GLY A 21 8.69 -10.45 -6.94
C GLY A 21 8.97 -9.84 -8.31
N LEU A 22 9.89 -8.88 -8.40
CA LEU A 22 10.33 -8.29 -9.67
C LEU A 22 11.36 -9.17 -10.39
N LEU A 23 12.24 -9.84 -9.66
CA LEU A 23 13.37 -10.61 -10.22
C LEU A 23 13.04 -12.07 -10.51
N LEU A 24 12.32 -12.78 -9.63
CA LEU A 24 12.05 -14.22 -9.79
C LEU A 24 11.44 -14.58 -11.15
N PRO A 25 10.48 -13.83 -11.72
CA PRO A 25 9.91 -14.15 -13.03
C PRO A 25 10.91 -14.09 -14.19
N GLN A 26 12.09 -13.47 -13.98
CA GLN A 26 13.17 -13.43 -14.97
C GLN A 26 14.01 -14.72 -14.98
N PHE A 27 13.95 -15.51 -13.90
CA PHE A 27 14.80 -16.69 -13.70
C PHE A 27 14.01 -18.00 -13.67
N ILE A 28 12.74 -17.96 -13.26
CA ILE A 28 11.91 -19.16 -13.13
C ILE A 28 10.56 -18.99 -13.83
N PRO A 29 10.06 -20.02 -14.54
CA PRO A 29 8.70 -20.03 -15.04
C PRO A 29 7.75 -20.02 -13.84
N ALA A 30 6.86 -19.04 -13.78
CA ALA A 30 5.87 -18.93 -12.72
C ALA A 30 4.52 -18.51 -13.30
N ARG A 31 3.44 -18.87 -12.61
CA ARG A 31 2.12 -18.30 -12.91
C ARG A 31 2.21 -16.77 -12.79
N PRO A 32 1.64 -15.98 -13.72
CA PRO A 32 1.75 -14.52 -13.66
C PRO A 32 1.28 -13.89 -12.35
N SER A 33 0.34 -14.55 -11.64
CA SER A 33 -0.15 -14.11 -10.34
C SER A 33 0.80 -14.38 -9.17
N ALA A 34 1.73 -15.33 -9.29
CA ALA A 34 2.63 -15.74 -8.20
C ALA A 34 3.56 -14.60 -7.71
N PRO A 35 4.35 -13.92 -8.58
CA PRO A 35 5.18 -12.80 -8.15
C PRO A 35 4.37 -11.63 -7.62
N LEU A 36 3.17 -11.41 -8.17
CA LEU A 36 2.26 -10.37 -7.70
C LEU A 36 1.77 -10.68 -6.28
N HIS A 37 1.34 -11.90 -5.98
CA HIS A 37 0.90 -12.27 -4.64
C HIS A 37 2.04 -12.31 -3.64
N LEU A 38 3.26 -12.61 -4.07
CA LEU A 38 4.45 -12.45 -3.22
C LEU A 38 4.59 -10.99 -2.74
N ILE A 39 4.38 -10.01 -3.62
CA ILE A 39 4.41 -8.59 -3.25
C ILE A 39 3.17 -8.21 -2.44
N PHE A 40 1.97 -8.47 -2.97
CA PHE A 40 0.71 -7.98 -2.41
C PHE A 40 0.31 -8.70 -1.12
N ALA A 41 0.36 -10.03 -1.10
CA ALA A 41 -0.15 -10.82 0.02
C ALA A 41 0.93 -11.07 1.09
N LEU A 42 2.17 -11.37 0.70
CA LEU A 42 3.25 -11.60 1.68
C LEU A 42 3.92 -10.31 2.17
N GLY A 43 4.02 -9.27 1.33
CA GLY A 43 4.58 -7.97 1.72
C GLY A 43 3.54 -6.97 2.20
N ILE A 44 2.74 -6.47 1.25
CA ILE A 44 1.89 -5.29 1.46
C ILE A 44 0.76 -5.54 2.46
N MET A 45 0.03 -6.65 2.36
CA MET A 45 -1.10 -6.96 3.24
C MET A 45 -0.70 -6.99 4.73
N PRO A 46 0.29 -7.79 5.17
CA PRO A 46 0.68 -7.80 6.58
C PRO A 46 1.31 -6.48 7.02
N LEU A 47 2.05 -5.77 6.15
CA LEU A 47 2.57 -4.43 6.46
C LEU A 47 1.42 -3.43 6.71
N ILE A 48 0.37 -3.44 5.88
CA ILE A 48 -0.82 -2.59 6.05
C ILE A 48 -1.53 -2.93 7.36
N LEU A 49 -1.82 -4.21 7.63
CA LEU A 49 -2.50 -4.60 8.87
C LEU A 49 -1.66 -4.22 10.09
N GLY A 50 -0.33 -4.43 10.04
CA GLY A 50 0.60 -3.98 11.06
C GLY A 50 0.53 -2.47 11.26
N ALA A 51 0.62 -1.67 10.20
CA ALA A 51 0.54 -0.22 10.27
C ALA A 51 -0.80 0.28 10.84
N MET A 52 -1.92 -0.39 10.53
CA MET A 52 -3.22 -0.06 11.13
C MET A 52 -3.19 -0.20 12.67
N THR A 53 -2.46 -1.16 13.23
CA THR A 53 -2.32 -1.29 14.69
C THR A 53 -1.60 -0.09 15.33
N TYR A 54 -0.71 0.55 14.57
CA TYR A 54 0.00 1.76 14.98
C TYR A 54 -0.89 3.01 14.88
N PHE A 55 -1.63 3.16 13.79
CA PHE A 55 -2.43 4.37 13.53
C PHE A 55 -3.79 4.38 14.22
N VAL A 56 -4.44 3.24 14.42
CA VAL A 56 -5.78 3.18 15.04
C VAL A 56 -5.82 3.82 16.43
N PRO A 57 -4.86 3.58 17.35
CA PRO A 57 -4.81 4.28 18.63
C PRO A 57 -4.77 5.81 18.50
N VAL A 58 -4.02 6.33 17.52
CA VAL A 58 -3.93 7.77 17.23
C VAL A 58 -5.27 8.30 16.73
N LEU A 59 -5.89 7.61 15.76
CA LEU A 59 -7.18 8.00 15.18
C LEU A 59 -8.34 7.91 16.17
N THR A 60 -8.22 7.03 17.16
CA THR A 60 -9.22 6.80 18.21
C THR A 60 -8.93 7.58 19.50
N ARG A 61 -7.75 8.21 19.63
CA ARG A 61 -7.27 8.86 20.87
C ARG A 61 -7.33 7.92 22.08
N THR A 62 -7.05 6.63 21.85
CA THR A 62 -7.04 5.60 22.90
C THR A 62 -5.60 5.22 23.26
N ARG A 63 -5.45 4.37 24.28
CA ARG A 63 -4.14 3.86 24.71
C ARG A 63 -3.44 3.11 23.58
N ASN A 64 -2.11 3.02 23.65
CA ASN A 64 -1.32 2.26 22.69
C ASN A 64 -1.83 0.82 22.52
N ALA A 65 -1.63 0.28 21.32
CA ALA A 65 -1.97 -1.11 21.01
C ALA A 65 -1.15 -2.09 21.88
N SER A 66 -1.81 -3.13 22.38
CA SER A 66 -1.13 -4.26 23.03
C SER A 66 -0.43 -5.11 21.97
N PHE A 67 0.48 -6.00 22.39
CA PHE A 67 1.14 -6.91 21.46
C PHE A 67 0.16 -7.81 20.70
N LEU A 68 -0.93 -8.25 21.35
CA LEU A 68 -1.98 -9.06 20.72
C LEU A 68 -2.68 -8.35 19.55
N ALA A 69 -2.67 -7.01 19.51
CA ALA A 69 -3.23 -6.28 18.37
C ALA A 69 -2.47 -6.54 17.07
N LEU A 70 -1.22 -7.05 17.12
CA LEU A 70 -0.44 -7.43 15.95
C LEU A 70 -0.74 -8.83 15.40
N ALA A 71 -1.56 -9.63 16.10
CA ALA A 71 -1.91 -10.97 15.65
C ALA A 71 -2.49 -11.00 14.21
N PRO A 72 -3.36 -10.07 13.77
CA PRO A 72 -3.82 -9.99 12.39
C PRO A 72 -2.69 -9.84 11.36
N ALA A 73 -1.65 -9.05 11.67
CA ALA A 73 -0.52 -8.87 10.77
C ALA A 73 0.30 -10.17 10.64
N LEU A 74 0.46 -10.93 11.73
CA LEU A 74 1.12 -12.23 11.70
C LEU A 74 0.32 -13.27 10.92
N LEU A 75 -0.99 -13.33 11.15
CA LEU A 75 -1.89 -14.21 10.39
C LEU A 75 -1.86 -13.85 8.90
N ALA A 76 -1.85 -12.57 8.56
CA ALA A 76 -1.70 -12.11 7.18
C ALA A 76 -0.35 -12.50 6.57
N LEU A 77 0.73 -12.48 7.34
CA LEU A 77 2.05 -12.94 6.88
C LEU A 77 2.02 -14.45 6.57
N VAL A 78 1.41 -15.25 7.44
CA VAL A 78 1.22 -16.70 7.22
C VAL A 78 0.35 -16.94 5.98
N ALA A 79 -0.79 -16.25 5.85
CA ALA A 79 -1.66 -16.33 4.67
C ALA A 79 -0.90 -15.95 3.39
N GLY A 80 -0.13 -14.86 3.43
CA GLY A 80 0.71 -14.41 2.32
C GLY A 80 1.76 -15.43 1.90
N GLY A 81 2.40 -16.09 2.87
CA GLY A 81 3.35 -17.18 2.62
C GLY A 81 2.68 -18.39 1.98
N LEU A 82 1.53 -18.81 2.51
CA LEU A 82 0.76 -19.94 2.00
C LEU A 82 0.23 -19.70 0.58
N VAL A 83 -0.33 -18.52 0.27
CA VAL A 83 -0.80 -18.22 -1.09
C VAL A 83 0.36 -18.10 -2.06
N SER A 84 1.51 -17.55 -1.63
CA SER A 84 2.72 -17.49 -2.47
C SER A 84 3.19 -18.91 -2.80
N PHE A 85 3.36 -19.77 -1.79
CA PHE A 85 3.67 -21.18 -1.98
C PHE A 85 2.67 -21.89 -2.91
N SER A 86 1.37 -21.64 -2.72
CA SER A 86 0.33 -22.25 -3.52
C SER A 86 0.45 -21.88 -5.01
N LEU A 87 0.72 -20.62 -5.30
CA LEU A 87 0.80 -20.13 -6.67
C LEU A 87 2.07 -20.56 -7.39
N PHE A 88 3.19 -20.71 -6.68
CA PHE A 88 4.45 -21.23 -7.23
C PHE A 88 4.47 -22.76 -7.38
N TYR A 89 3.87 -23.50 -6.46
CA TYR A 89 4.05 -24.96 -6.37
C TYR A 89 2.75 -25.75 -6.33
N ALA A 90 1.86 -25.48 -5.38
CA ALA A 90 0.69 -26.32 -5.10
C ALA A 90 -0.63 -25.51 -5.07
N PHE A 91 -1.29 -25.40 -6.22
CA PHE A 91 -2.47 -24.53 -6.36
C PHE A 91 -3.60 -24.88 -5.38
N SER A 92 -3.75 -26.14 -4.98
CA SER A 92 -4.78 -26.59 -4.05
C SER A 92 -4.73 -25.94 -2.65
N VAL A 93 -3.63 -25.28 -2.28
CA VAL A 93 -3.42 -24.72 -0.94
C VAL A 93 -4.06 -23.32 -0.75
N TYR A 94 -4.38 -22.59 -1.84
CA TYR A 94 -4.87 -21.21 -1.74
C TYR A 94 -6.13 -21.02 -0.87
N PRO A 95 -7.09 -21.97 -0.78
CA PRO A 95 -8.26 -21.79 0.07
C PRO A 95 -7.90 -21.64 1.54
N PHE A 96 -6.92 -22.41 2.03
CA PHE A 96 -6.43 -22.28 3.42
C PHE A 96 -5.82 -20.91 3.68
N ALA A 97 -5.04 -20.40 2.71
CA ALA A 97 -4.49 -19.05 2.79
C ALA A 97 -5.59 -17.99 2.89
N ALA A 98 -6.65 -18.12 2.09
CA ALA A 98 -7.78 -17.19 2.11
C ALA A 98 -8.57 -17.27 3.43
N VAL A 99 -8.79 -18.45 4.00
CA VAL A 99 -9.42 -18.62 5.33
C VAL A 99 -8.58 -17.96 6.43
N ILE A 100 -7.26 -18.15 6.43
CA ILE A 100 -6.38 -17.49 7.40
C ILE A 100 -6.41 -15.96 7.23
N GLY A 101 -6.42 -15.47 5.99
CA GLY A 101 -6.61 -14.05 5.70
C GLY A 101 -7.95 -13.51 6.20
N LEU A 102 -9.04 -14.29 6.07
CA LEU A 102 -10.36 -13.94 6.59
C LEU A 102 -10.36 -13.83 8.12
N MET A 103 -9.72 -14.76 8.81
CA MET A 103 -9.55 -14.68 10.27
C MET A 103 -8.79 -13.40 10.66
N ALA A 104 -7.72 -13.06 9.94
CA ALA A 104 -6.94 -11.85 10.20
C ALA A 104 -7.79 -10.58 10.04
N VAL A 105 -8.54 -10.44 8.94
CA VAL A 105 -9.36 -9.24 8.68
C VAL A 105 -10.54 -9.14 9.64
N ILE A 106 -11.23 -10.23 9.97
CA ILE A 106 -12.34 -10.24 10.94
C ILE A 106 -11.83 -9.83 12.32
N TRP A 107 -10.69 -10.36 12.74
CA TRP A 107 -10.04 -9.95 13.98
C TRP A 107 -9.73 -8.46 13.97
N GLN A 108 -9.09 -7.95 12.91
CA GLN A 108 -8.72 -6.53 12.82
C GLN A 108 -9.95 -5.60 12.85
N ILE A 109 -11.02 -5.95 12.13
CA ILE A 109 -12.30 -5.21 12.15
C ILE A 109 -12.88 -5.19 13.57
N SER A 110 -12.92 -6.36 14.23
CA SER A 110 -13.46 -6.51 15.57
C SER A 110 -12.67 -5.67 16.59
N TRP A 111 -11.34 -5.72 16.50
CA TRP A 111 -10.45 -4.92 17.36
C TRP A 111 -10.63 -3.42 17.13
N ILE A 112 -10.69 -2.96 15.88
CA ILE A 112 -11.00 -1.55 15.56
C ILE A 112 -12.37 -1.14 16.11
N GLY A 113 -13.37 -2.02 15.99
CA GLY A 113 -14.72 -1.80 16.51
C GLY A 113 -14.73 -1.64 18.03
N GLN A 114 -13.97 -2.46 18.77
CA GLN A 114 -13.80 -2.32 20.22
C GLN A 114 -13.13 -1.00 20.57
N ARG A 115 -12.05 -0.63 19.88
CA ARG A 115 -11.36 0.66 20.11
C ARG A 115 -12.25 1.87 19.84
N LYS A 116 -13.11 1.80 18.83
CA LYS A 116 -14.09 2.84 18.54
C LYS A 116 -15.07 3.06 19.71
N LYS A 117 -15.41 2.01 20.46
CA LYS A 117 -16.31 2.11 21.64
C LYS A 117 -15.64 2.76 22.85
N GLU A 118 -14.31 2.65 22.96
CA GLU A 118 -13.52 3.24 24.05
C GLU A 118 -13.18 4.73 23.83
N MET A 119 -13.64 5.31 22.72
CA MET A 119 -13.28 6.65 22.31
C MET A 119 -13.94 7.76 23.13
N LEU A 120 -13.16 8.81 23.40
CA LEU A 120 -13.70 10.09 23.84
C LEU A 120 -14.01 10.98 22.62
N GLY A 121 -15.30 11.19 22.36
CA GLY A 121 -15.78 12.00 21.24
C GLY A 121 -15.83 11.25 19.90
N LYS A 122 -15.89 12.00 18.79
CA LYS A 122 -16.04 11.43 17.45
C LYS A 122 -14.70 10.90 16.89
N PRO A 123 -14.69 9.75 16.20
CA PRO A 123 -13.51 9.23 15.54
C PRO A 123 -12.96 10.18 14.49
N HIS A 124 -11.63 10.21 14.38
CA HIS A 124 -11.00 10.84 13.23
C HIS A 124 -11.52 10.18 11.93
N PRO A 125 -11.89 10.93 10.88
CA PRO A 125 -12.46 10.38 9.66
C PRO A 125 -11.64 9.26 9.00
N GLY A 126 -10.32 9.30 9.16
CA GLY A 126 -9.41 8.25 8.67
C GLY A 126 -9.72 6.84 9.21
N LEU A 127 -10.38 6.72 10.37
CA LEU A 127 -10.80 5.41 10.90
C LEU A 127 -11.79 4.71 9.97
N LEU A 128 -12.73 5.47 9.38
CA LEU A 128 -13.69 4.95 8.40
C LEU A 128 -12.96 4.34 7.20
N TRP A 129 -11.90 4.97 6.73
CA TRP A 129 -11.15 4.51 5.56
C TRP A 129 -10.46 3.17 5.81
N TYR A 130 -9.96 2.92 7.02
CA TYR A 130 -9.48 1.60 7.40
C TYR A 130 -10.60 0.57 7.48
N GLN A 131 -11.78 0.94 7.99
CA GLN A 131 -12.94 0.04 8.00
C GLN A 131 -13.40 -0.32 6.57
N LEU A 132 -13.44 0.66 5.66
CA LEU A 132 -13.77 0.43 4.24
C LEU A 132 -12.71 -0.45 3.57
N ALA A 133 -11.43 -0.22 3.83
CA ALA A 133 -10.33 -1.03 3.32
C ALA A 133 -10.43 -2.49 3.78
N LEU A 134 -10.68 -2.72 5.07
CA LEU A 134 -10.86 -4.06 5.62
C LEU A 134 -12.14 -4.73 5.11
N GLY A 135 -13.22 -3.97 4.92
CA GLY A 135 -14.44 -4.47 4.27
C GLY A 135 -14.18 -4.92 2.82
N ALA A 136 -13.37 -4.17 2.08
CA ALA A 136 -12.92 -4.58 0.75
C ALA A 136 -12.06 -5.86 0.82
N LEU A 137 -11.08 -5.94 1.72
CA LEU A 137 -10.28 -7.16 1.89
C LEU A 137 -11.14 -8.39 2.23
N LEU A 138 -12.10 -8.23 3.15
CA LEU A 138 -13.05 -9.28 3.52
C LEU A 138 -13.84 -9.76 2.30
N LEU A 139 -14.39 -8.82 1.51
CA LEU A 139 -15.15 -9.13 0.31
C LEU A 139 -14.28 -9.79 -0.77
N GLY A 140 -13.05 -9.31 -1.00
CA GLY A 140 -12.10 -9.89 -1.95
C GLY A 140 -11.69 -11.32 -1.58
N LEU A 141 -11.38 -11.58 -0.31
CA LEU A 141 -11.04 -12.93 0.16
C LEU A 141 -12.24 -13.88 0.13
N THR A 142 -13.43 -13.39 0.47
CA THR A 142 -14.67 -14.18 0.36
C THR A 142 -14.97 -14.52 -1.11
N ALA A 143 -14.76 -13.57 -2.02
CA ALA A 143 -14.94 -13.79 -3.44
C ALA A 143 -14.03 -14.91 -3.96
N ILE A 144 -12.73 -14.88 -3.67
CA ILE A 144 -11.82 -15.91 -4.19
C ILE A 144 -12.09 -17.30 -3.59
N LEU A 145 -12.58 -17.36 -2.35
CA LEU A 145 -13.08 -18.61 -1.76
C LEU A 145 -14.36 -19.10 -2.44
N ALA A 146 -15.32 -18.22 -2.73
CA ALA A 146 -16.51 -18.58 -3.48
C ALA A 146 -16.15 -19.11 -4.88
N GLY A 147 -15.10 -18.56 -5.51
CA GLY A 147 -14.56 -19.04 -6.78
C GLY A 147 -14.09 -20.49 -6.76
N TYR A 148 -13.73 -21.04 -5.59
CA TYR A 148 -13.42 -22.47 -5.43
C TYR A 148 -14.63 -23.36 -5.73
N PHE A 149 -15.82 -22.91 -5.33
CA PHE A 149 -17.09 -23.64 -5.50
C PHE A 149 -17.81 -23.28 -6.80
N LEU A 150 -17.39 -22.21 -7.49
CA LEU A 150 -18.02 -21.68 -8.70
C LEU A 150 -17.00 -21.63 -9.86
N PRO A 151 -16.54 -22.79 -10.37
CA PRO A 151 -15.48 -22.86 -11.38
C PRO A 151 -15.85 -22.12 -12.67
N ASP A 152 -17.13 -22.16 -13.09
CA ASP A 152 -17.62 -21.49 -14.29
C ASP A 152 -17.51 -19.96 -14.19
N HIS A 153 -17.51 -19.41 -12.97
CA HIS A 153 -17.37 -17.99 -12.71
C HIS A 153 -15.96 -17.57 -12.25
N TRP A 154 -14.99 -18.51 -12.22
CA TRP A 154 -13.65 -18.28 -11.69
C TRP A 154 -12.99 -17.00 -12.24
N THR A 155 -13.04 -16.80 -13.56
CA THR A 155 -12.40 -15.64 -14.20
C THR A 155 -13.03 -14.33 -13.76
N ALA A 156 -14.36 -14.25 -13.69
CA ALA A 156 -15.08 -13.05 -13.26
C ALA A 156 -14.81 -12.75 -11.78
N ILE A 157 -14.91 -13.77 -10.93
CA ILE A 157 -14.64 -13.69 -9.49
C ILE A 157 -13.19 -13.27 -9.22
N ARG A 158 -12.22 -13.79 -9.97
CA ARG A 158 -10.80 -13.41 -9.85
C ARG A 158 -10.60 -11.93 -10.20
N ARG A 159 -11.29 -11.41 -11.21
CA ARG A 159 -11.24 -9.98 -11.57
C ARG A 159 -11.87 -9.11 -10.47
N LEU A 160 -13.01 -9.54 -9.93
CA LEU A 160 -13.65 -8.88 -8.78
C LEU A 160 -12.68 -8.80 -7.59
N HIS A 161 -12.11 -9.95 -7.19
CA HIS A 161 -11.10 -10.05 -6.13
C HIS A 161 -9.94 -9.08 -6.35
N LEU A 162 -9.37 -9.06 -7.56
CA LEU A 162 -8.23 -8.21 -7.90
C LEU A 162 -8.56 -6.73 -7.67
N HIS A 163 -9.65 -6.22 -8.25
CA HIS A 163 -9.97 -4.79 -8.20
C HIS A 163 -10.43 -4.34 -6.82
N ILE A 164 -11.18 -5.18 -6.11
CA ILE A 164 -11.57 -4.90 -4.72
C ILE A 164 -10.33 -4.79 -3.82
N ASN A 165 -9.32 -5.65 -4.01
CA ASN A 165 -8.13 -5.61 -3.18
C ASN A 165 -7.16 -4.47 -3.56
N THR A 166 -6.98 -4.19 -4.85
CA THR A 166 -6.07 -3.12 -5.28
C THR A 166 -6.66 -1.72 -5.04
N LEU A 167 -7.91 -1.48 -5.41
CA LEU A 167 -8.55 -0.17 -5.27
C LEU A 167 -9.24 0.00 -3.92
N GLY A 168 -9.86 -1.06 -3.40
CA GLY A 168 -10.54 -1.03 -2.11
C GLY A 168 -9.58 -1.18 -0.94
N PHE A 169 -8.97 -2.36 -0.77
CA PHE A 169 -8.09 -2.60 0.39
C PHE A 169 -6.85 -1.69 0.37
N ILE A 170 -6.04 -1.76 -0.69
CA ILE A 170 -4.80 -0.96 -0.77
C ILE A 170 -5.13 0.51 -1.02
N GLY A 171 -5.99 0.81 -2.01
CA GLY A 171 -6.34 2.19 -2.37
C GLY A 171 -6.98 2.99 -1.24
N PHE A 172 -7.96 2.44 -0.51
CA PHE A 172 -8.57 3.17 0.61
C PHE A 172 -7.60 3.32 1.80
N THR A 173 -6.80 2.29 2.10
CA THR A 173 -5.76 2.41 3.14
C THR A 173 -4.78 3.53 2.80
N ALA A 174 -4.29 3.53 1.56
CA ALA A 174 -3.31 4.48 1.08
C ALA A 174 -3.87 5.90 1.09
N LEU A 175 -5.00 6.17 0.43
CA LEU A 175 -5.58 7.51 0.36
C LEU A 175 -6.03 8.03 1.74
N GLY A 176 -6.62 7.16 2.57
CA GLY A 176 -6.98 7.52 3.94
C GLY A 176 -5.78 7.95 4.78
N THR A 177 -4.62 7.31 4.57
CA THR A 177 -3.37 7.63 5.27
C THR A 177 -2.66 8.84 4.64
N LEU A 178 -2.52 8.87 3.31
CA LEU A 178 -1.86 9.93 2.55
C LEU A 178 -2.45 11.30 2.84
N ARG A 179 -3.78 11.39 2.99
CA ARG A 179 -4.47 12.66 3.27
C ARG A 179 -3.99 13.33 4.56
N VAL A 180 -3.51 12.55 5.53
CA VAL A 180 -2.96 13.04 6.80
C VAL A 180 -1.42 13.06 6.76
N LEU A 181 -0.82 12.04 6.17
CA LEU A 181 0.63 11.84 6.16
C LEU A 181 1.36 12.88 5.30
N LEU A 182 0.79 13.30 4.17
CA LEU A 182 1.39 14.32 3.29
C LEU A 182 1.55 15.67 4.01
N PRO A 183 0.51 16.27 4.62
CA PRO A 183 0.65 17.47 5.45
C PRO A 183 1.65 17.31 6.60
N THR A 184 1.64 16.15 7.26
CA THR A 184 2.53 15.88 8.41
C THR A 184 4.00 15.79 7.98
N THR A 185 4.27 15.14 6.86
CA THR A 185 5.62 14.98 6.32
C THR A 185 6.14 16.26 5.68
N GLY A 186 5.27 17.07 5.06
CA GLY A 186 5.61 18.31 4.40
C GLY A 186 5.55 19.54 5.27
N HIS A 187 5.21 19.40 6.56
CA HIS A 187 5.12 20.49 7.54
C HIS A 187 4.21 21.64 7.07
N TYR A 188 3.08 21.32 6.43
CA TYR A 188 2.09 22.31 6.02
C TYR A 188 0.72 22.01 6.64
N ALA A 189 -0.07 23.06 6.88
CA ALA A 189 -1.43 22.91 7.37
C ALA A 189 -2.38 22.55 6.22
N ASP A 190 -3.28 21.59 6.48
CA ASP A 190 -4.35 21.23 5.55
C ASP A 190 -5.67 21.06 6.31
N PRO A 191 -6.40 22.15 6.56
CA PRO A 191 -7.64 22.11 7.35
C PRO A 191 -8.74 21.29 6.67
N GLN A 192 -8.66 21.09 5.35
CA GLN A 192 -9.67 20.36 4.58
C GLN A 192 -9.44 18.84 4.60
N ALA A 193 -8.35 18.34 5.19
CA ALA A 193 -8.03 16.92 5.18
C ALA A 193 -9.14 16.05 5.79
N GLY A 194 -9.64 16.42 6.97
CA GLY A 194 -10.72 15.68 7.63
C GLY A 194 -12.04 15.74 6.87
N GLU A 195 -12.42 16.93 6.38
CA GLU A 195 -13.65 17.13 5.62
C GLU A 195 -13.63 16.36 4.29
N TRP A 196 -12.50 16.36 3.59
CA TRP A 196 -12.29 15.59 2.37
C TRP A 196 -12.51 14.10 2.63
N LEU A 197 -11.96 13.54 3.71
CA LEU A 197 -12.14 12.13 4.07
C LEU A 197 -13.63 11.77 4.30
N ILE A 198 -14.43 12.68 4.86
CA ILE A 198 -15.87 12.47 5.07
C ILE A 198 -16.65 12.57 3.76
N ARG A 199 -16.32 13.54 2.90
CA ARG A 199 -17.10 13.82 1.69
C ARG A 199 -16.75 12.90 0.51
N GLN A 200 -15.52 12.40 0.45
CA GLN A 200 -15.03 11.68 -0.73
C GLN A 200 -15.13 10.16 -0.65
N TRP A 201 -15.28 9.57 0.54
CA TRP A 201 -15.37 8.12 0.66
C TRP A 201 -16.52 7.48 -0.15
N PRO A 202 -17.72 8.09 -0.30
CA PRO A 202 -18.79 7.46 -1.07
C PRO A 202 -18.43 7.34 -2.54
N TRP A 203 -17.75 8.35 -3.10
CA TRP A 203 -17.31 8.34 -4.49
C TRP A 203 -16.29 7.24 -4.75
N LEU A 204 -15.30 7.08 -3.87
CA LEU A 204 -14.30 6.03 -4.00
C LEU A 204 -14.88 4.63 -3.76
N MET A 205 -15.78 4.47 -2.79
CA MET A 205 -16.46 3.20 -2.53
C MET A 205 -17.28 2.78 -3.74
N SER A 206 -18.18 3.65 -4.20
CA SER A 206 -18.98 3.40 -5.40
C SER A 206 -18.10 3.16 -6.62
N GLY A 207 -17.04 3.95 -6.80
CA GLY A 207 -16.09 3.79 -7.90
C GLY A 207 -15.40 2.43 -7.90
N THR A 208 -14.92 1.96 -6.74
CA THR A 208 -14.30 0.64 -6.60
C THR A 208 -15.29 -0.48 -6.88
N LEU A 209 -16.51 -0.42 -6.35
CA LEU A 209 -17.51 -1.45 -6.58
C LEU A 209 -17.94 -1.50 -8.07
N LEU A 210 -18.17 -0.35 -8.69
CA LEU A 210 -18.48 -0.24 -10.11
C LEU A 210 -17.35 -0.76 -11.00
N ILE A 211 -16.10 -0.41 -10.70
CA ILE A 211 -14.93 -0.96 -11.42
C ILE A 211 -14.85 -2.47 -11.24
N ALA A 212 -14.98 -2.98 -10.01
CA ALA A 212 -14.78 -4.39 -9.75
C ALA A 212 -15.89 -5.27 -10.37
N VAL A 213 -17.16 -4.86 -10.25
CA VAL A 213 -18.29 -5.51 -10.91
C VAL A 213 -18.20 -5.35 -12.43
N GLY A 214 -17.80 -4.17 -12.90
CA GLY A 214 -17.67 -3.90 -14.31
C GLY A 214 -16.57 -4.72 -14.99
N ALA A 215 -15.43 -4.89 -14.32
CA ALA A 215 -14.34 -5.75 -14.79
C ALA A 215 -14.73 -7.24 -14.79
N ALA A 216 -15.59 -7.65 -13.86
CA ALA A 216 -16.03 -9.03 -13.72
C ALA A 216 -17.12 -9.41 -14.74
N TRP A 217 -18.11 -8.53 -14.97
CA TRP A 217 -19.29 -8.86 -15.77
C TRP A 217 -19.74 -7.79 -16.76
N PHE A 218 -19.59 -6.50 -16.45
CA PHE A 218 -20.24 -5.42 -17.22
C PHE A 218 -19.32 -4.21 -17.46
N THR A 219 -18.50 -4.25 -18.53
CA THR A 219 -17.44 -3.25 -18.78
C THR A 219 -17.92 -1.79 -18.71
N THR A 220 -19.16 -1.49 -19.13
CA THR A 220 -19.74 -0.13 -19.05
C THR A 220 -19.74 0.43 -17.63
N LEU A 221 -19.98 -0.40 -16.61
CA LEU A 221 -19.93 0.03 -15.21
C LEU A 221 -18.52 0.46 -14.80
N ALA A 222 -17.47 -0.13 -15.38
CA ALA A 222 -16.10 0.24 -15.06
C ALA A 222 -15.78 1.69 -15.46
N PHE A 223 -16.37 2.21 -16.54
CA PHE A 223 -16.22 3.62 -16.92
C PHE A 223 -16.91 4.57 -15.96
N LEU A 224 -18.11 4.21 -15.48
CA LEU A 224 -18.77 4.98 -14.42
C LEU A 224 -17.94 4.98 -13.14
N GLY A 225 -17.38 3.82 -12.79
CA GLY A 225 -16.51 3.70 -11.64
C GLY A 225 -15.20 4.49 -11.77
N LEU A 226 -14.62 4.56 -12.97
CA LEU A 226 -13.49 5.43 -13.33
C LEU A 226 -13.84 6.90 -13.05
N ILE A 227 -14.99 7.38 -13.54
CA ILE A 227 -15.44 8.77 -13.29
C ILE A 227 -15.57 9.04 -11.78
N CYS A 228 -16.15 8.09 -11.03
CA CYS A 228 -16.26 8.19 -9.58
C CYS A 228 -14.89 8.28 -8.88
N TRP A 229 -13.87 7.56 -9.37
CA TRP A 229 -12.50 7.62 -8.86
C TRP A 229 -11.77 8.93 -9.21
N LEU A 230 -11.99 9.47 -10.41
CA LEU A 230 -11.36 10.72 -10.86
C LEU A 230 -11.84 11.93 -10.05
N ARG A 231 -13.12 11.96 -9.68
CA ARG A 231 -13.73 13.08 -8.95
C ARG A 231 -12.97 13.49 -7.67
N PRO A 232 -12.61 12.58 -6.74
CA PRO A 232 -11.82 12.93 -5.56
C PRO A 232 -10.31 12.99 -5.84
N LEU A 233 -9.79 12.20 -6.79
CA LEU A 233 -8.35 12.07 -7.01
C LEU A 233 -7.74 13.27 -7.75
N VAL A 234 -8.46 13.83 -8.74
CA VAL A 234 -7.98 14.98 -9.52
C VAL A 234 -7.81 16.24 -8.64
N PRO A 235 -8.79 16.64 -7.81
CA PRO A 235 -8.61 17.78 -6.90
C PRO A 235 -7.50 17.56 -5.87
N LEU A 236 -7.36 16.32 -5.36
CA LEU A 236 -6.26 15.98 -4.45
C LEU A 236 -4.91 16.22 -5.13
N LEU A 237 -4.71 15.68 -6.33
CA LEU A 237 -3.48 15.86 -7.08
C LEU A 237 -3.24 17.34 -7.45
N LYS A 238 -4.29 18.06 -7.85
CA LYS A 238 -4.21 19.51 -8.11
C LYS A 238 -3.69 20.28 -6.90
N GLY A 239 -4.16 19.96 -5.69
CA GLY A 239 -3.67 20.56 -4.46
C GLY A 239 -2.17 20.31 -4.22
N LEU A 240 -1.68 19.11 -4.54
CA LEU A 240 -0.27 18.75 -4.43
C LEU A 240 0.61 19.44 -5.47
N LEU A 241 0.10 19.62 -6.70
CA LEU A 241 0.84 20.25 -7.80
C LEU A 241 0.86 21.77 -7.74
N ILE A 242 -0.18 22.39 -7.18
CA ILE A 242 -0.37 23.85 -7.21
C ILE A 242 -0.21 24.44 -5.81
N ASN A 243 -1.12 24.11 -4.89
CA ASN A 243 -1.25 24.79 -3.60
C ASN A 243 -0.08 24.49 -2.65
N HIS A 244 0.36 23.23 -2.63
CA HIS A 244 1.40 22.75 -1.72
C HIS A 244 2.71 22.39 -2.43
N ARG A 245 2.91 22.90 -3.64
CA ARG A 245 3.99 22.44 -4.54
C ARG A 245 5.38 22.46 -3.89
N GLN A 246 5.70 23.53 -3.14
CA GLN A 246 7.02 23.73 -2.53
C GLN A 246 7.24 22.81 -1.31
N ALA A 247 6.16 22.51 -0.57
CA ALA A 247 6.22 21.60 0.56
C ALA A 247 6.27 20.13 0.10
N VAL A 248 5.64 19.83 -1.04
CA VAL A 248 5.46 18.48 -1.53
C VAL A 248 6.62 18.01 -2.41
N TRP A 249 7.04 18.81 -3.39
CA TRP A 249 8.01 18.40 -4.42
C TRP A 249 9.41 18.86 -4.03
N GLN A 250 9.99 18.18 -3.06
CA GLN A 250 11.33 18.44 -2.56
C GLN A 250 12.34 17.43 -3.12
N THR A 251 13.60 17.86 -3.25
CA THR A 251 14.68 16.96 -3.67
C THR A 251 14.85 15.78 -2.71
N ASN A 252 14.73 16.07 -1.41
CA ASN A 252 14.90 15.12 -0.33
C ASN A 252 13.64 15.06 0.54
N GLY A 253 13.37 13.91 1.15
CA GLY A 253 12.31 13.74 2.14
C GLY A 253 11.30 12.64 1.78
N ALA A 254 10.20 12.62 2.52
CA ALA A 254 9.12 11.65 2.36
C ALA A 254 7.99 12.14 1.44
N THR A 255 7.84 13.45 1.28
CA THR A 255 6.68 14.05 0.59
C THR A 255 6.64 13.75 -0.90
N THR A 256 7.77 13.91 -1.60
CA THR A 256 7.87 13.67 -3.05
C THR A 256 7.45 12.24 -3.45
N PRO A 257 7.98 11.16 -2.84
CA PRO A 257 7.52 9.81 -3.18
C PRO A 257 6.05 9.55 -2.79
N LEU A 258 5.55 10.13 -1.70
CA LEU A 258 4.12 10.03 -1.34
C LEU A 258 3.21 10.72 -2.37
N ALA A 259 3.60 11.89 -2.87
CA ALA A 259 2.86 12.59 -3.92
C ALA A 259 3.01 11.90 -5.29
N GLY A 260 4.19 11.34 -5.56
CA GLY A 260 4.43 10.46 -6.69
C GLY A 260 3.47 9.27 -6.69
N ALA A 261 3.19 8.67 -5.53
CA ALA A 261 2.19 7.61 -5.42
C ALA A 261 0.78 8.09 -5.82
N VAL A 262 0.36 9.29 -5.40
CA VAL A 262 -0.95 9.86 -5.81
C VAL A 262 -1.02 10.06 -7.32
N LEU A 263 0.05 10.62 -7.91
CA LEU A 263 0.17 10.80 -9.35
C LEU A 263 0.14 9.46 -10.09
N GLY A 264 0.90 8.47 -9.62
CA GLY A 264 0.93 7.14 -10.23
C GLY A 264 -0.39 6.39 -10.08
N LEU A 265 -1.13 6.56 -8.98
CA LEU A 265 -2.48 6.02 -8.84
C LEU A 265 -3.43 6.63 -9.88
N LEU A 266 -3.32 7.92 -10.17
CA LEU A 266 -4.10 8.54 -11.25
C LEU A 266 -3.76 7.93 -12.60
N LEU A 267 -2.47 7.77 -12.93
CA LEU A 267 -2.02 7.12 -14.17
C LEU A 267 -2.54 5.68 -14.28
N LEU A 268 -2.55 4.93 -13.18
CA LEU A 268 -3.06 3.56 -13.13
C LEU A 268 -4.57 3.48 -13.35
N ILE A 269 -5.33 4.41 -12.77
CA ILE A 269 -6.79 4.50 -12.98
C ILE A 269 -7.11 4.84 -14.45
N LEU A 270 -6.36 5.76 -15.05
CA LEU A 270 -6.50 6.09 -16.48
C LEU A 270 -6.07 4.92 -17.38
N SER A 271 -4.96 4.25 -17.04
CA SER A 271 -4.53 3.01 -17.71
C SER A 271 -5.59 1.92 -17.58
N GLY A 272 -6.28 1.85 -16.43
CA GLY A 272 -7.48 1.07 -16.16
C GLY A 272 -8.53 1.20 -17.26
N GLY A 273 -8.91 2.45 -17.53
CA GLY A 273 -9.81 2.79 -18.63
C GLY A 273 -9.25 2.39 -19.99
N ALA A 274 -7.98 2.69 -20.26
CA ALA A 274 -7.35 2.38 -21.55
C ALA A 274 -7.30 0.86 -21.84
N HIS A 275 -6.98 0.02 -20.86
CA HIS A 275 -6.97 -1.43 -21.08
C HIS A 275 -8.39 -2.01 -21.19
N SER A 276 -9.42 -1.37 -20.60
CA SER A 276 -10.82 -1.76 -20.82
C SER A 276 -11.30 -1.50 -22.25
N LEU A 277 -10.65 -0.56 -22.96
CA LEU A 277 -10.83 -0.27 -24.38
C LEU A 277 -9.90 -1.11 -25.29
N GLY A 278 -9.05 -1.97 -24.71
CA GLY A 278 -8.09 -2.80 -25.45
C GLY A 278 -6.83 -2.07 -25.91
N TRP A 279 -6.56 -0.84 -25.45
CA TRP A 279 -5.38 -0.07 -25.87
C TRP A 279 -4.08 -0.49 -25.16
N ILE A 280 -4.21 -1.07 -23.96
CA ILE A 280 -3.10 -1.52 -23.11
C ILE A 280 -3.42 -2.94 -22.66
N ALA A 281 -2.41 -3.80 -22.48
CA ALA A 281 -2.64 -5.14 -21.94
C ALA A 281 -2.94 -5.07 -20.43
N PRO A 282 -3.95 -5.79 -19.90
CA PRO A 282 -4.27 -5.76 -18.46
C PRO A 282 -3.10 -6.17 -17.54
N SER A 283 -2.22 -7.04 -18.04
CA SER A 283 -0.99 -7.44 -17.32
C SER A 283 -0.03 -6.27 -17.13
N GLN A 284 0.09 -5.37 -18.11
CA GLN A 284 0.94 -4.17 -18.03
C GLN A 284 0.42 -3.23 -16.95
N THR A 285 -0.88 -2.93 -16.91
CA THR A 285 -1.49 -2.10 -15.86
C THR A 285 -1.30 -2.72 -14.48
N THR A 286 -1.48 -4.04 -14.36
CA THR A 286 -1.31 -4.75 -13.09
C THR A 286 0.14 -4.69 -12.59
N LEU A 287 1.12 -4.89 -13.48
CA LEU A 287 2.54 -4.81 -13.14
C LEU A 287 2.97 -3.38 -12.82
N ALA A 288 2.51 -2.40 -13.60
CA ALA A 288 2.81 -0.98 -13.40
C ALA A 288 2.27 -0.45 -12.06
N PHE A 289 1.29 -1.13 -11.45
CA PHE A 289 0.79 -0.80 -10.11
C PHE A 289 1.91 -0.78 -9.06
N ILE A 290 2.90 -1.65 -9.21
CA ILE A 290 4.04 -1.76 -8.30
C ILE A 290 4.90 -0.48 -8.33
N PRO A 291 5.51 -0.09 -9.47
CA PRO A 291 6.38 1.08 -9.52
C PRO A 291 5.63 2.42 -9.55
N LEU A 292 4.43 2.51 -10.15
CA LEU A 292 3.73 3.80 -10.19
C LEU A 292 3.14 4.16 -8.82
N PHE A 293 2.70 3.18 -8.04
CA PHE A 293 1.97 3.46 -6.80
C PHE A 293 2.63 2.87 -5.56
N LEU A 294 2.85 1.55 -5.52
CA LEU A 294 3.30 0.90 -4.28
C LEU A 294 4.71 1.31 -3.85
N LEU A 295 5.68 1.32 -4.76
CA LEU A 295 7.07 1.66 -4.42
C LEU A 295 7.22 3.10 -3.95
N PRO A 296 6.67 4.12 -4.63
CA PRO A 296 6.65 5.49 -4.10
C PRO A 296 5.92 5.57 -2.75
N LEU A 297 4.77 4.91 -2.60
CA LEU A 297 4.01 4.90 -1.34
C LEU A 297 4.81 4.31 -0.18
N VAL A 298 5.35 3.09 -0.34
CA VAL A 298 6.05 2.37 0.72
C VAL A 298 7.37 3.06 1.06
N THR A 299 8.15 3.48 0.06
CA THR A 299 9.43 4.16 0.34
C THR A 299 9.20 5.52 0.99
N GLY A 300 8.20 6.30 0.56
CA GLY A 300 7.84 7.56 1.19
C GLY A 300 7.32 7.40 2.62
N ALA A 301 6.42 6.45 2.85
CA ALA A 301 5.90 6.16 4.19
C ALA A 301 7.02 5.67 5.12
N ALA A 302 7.90 4.79 4.65
CA ALA A 302 9.03 4.28 5.41
C ALA A 302 10.05 5.38 5.75
N THR A 303 10.34 6.33 4.86
CA THR A 303 11.18 7.51 5.17
C THR A 303 10.67 8.27 6.38
N HIS A 304 9.34 8.34 6.59
CA HIS A 304 8.75 9.00 7.74
C HIS A 304 8.61 8.10 8.98
N LEU A 305 8.14 6.86 8.79
CA LEU A 305 7.70 6.00 9.88
C LEU A 305 8.81 5.11 10.45
N LEU A 306 9.77 4.67 9.63
CA LEU A 306 10.85 3.81 10.10
C LEU A 306 11.71 4.50 11.18
N PRO A 307 12.10 5.78 11.05
CA PRO A 307 12.77 6.51 12.12
C PRO A 307 11.98 6.50 13.43
N LEU A 308 10.67 6.75 13.38
CA LEU A 308 9.76 6.72 14.54
C LEU A 308 9.70 5.35 15.21
N TRP A 309 9.86 4.27 14.46
CA TRP A 309 9.85 2.90 15.00
C TRP A 309 11.20 2.49 15.59
N ILE A 310 12.29 3.13 15.18
CA ILE A 310 13.64 2.85 15.69
C ILE A 310 13.95 3.69 16.93
N THR A 311 13.57 4.97 16.93
CA THR A 311 13.94 5.90 18.00
C THR A 311 12.99 5.87 19.18
N LYS A 312 13.50 6.24 20.35
CA LYS A 312 12.67 6.53 21.53
C LYS A 312 12.18 7.98 21.47
N ALA A 313 11.07 8.29 22.14
CA ALA A 313 10.44 9.62 22.12
C ALA A 313 11.39 10.78 22.52
N GLN A 314 12.41 10.51 23.34
CA GLN A 314 13.42 11.49 23.77
C GLN A 314 14.52 11.76 22.73
N GLN A 315 14.59 10.99 21.64
CA GLN A 315 15.70 11.03 20.67
C GLN A 315 15.31 11.76 19.37
N ARG A 316 14.80 13.00 19.49
CA ARG A 316 14.30 13.78 18.34
C ARG A 316 15.37 14.07 17.30
N ASP A 317 16.58 14.44 17.72
CA ASP A 317 17.67 14.76 16.79
C ASP A 317 18.10 13.53 15.99
N ARG A 318 18.17 12.37 16.65
CA ARG A 318 18.42 11.08 15.99
C ARG A 318 17.31 10.76 14.99
N GLU A 319 16.05 10.94 15.38
CA GLU A 319 14.91 10.69 14.48
C GLU A 319 15.00 11.57 13.22
N GLN A 320 15.30 12.86 13.39
CA GLN A 320 15.44 13.80 12.28
C GLN A 320 16.63 13.44 11.37
N LEU A 321 17.77 13.04 11.95
CA LEU A 321 18.92 12.56 11.18
C LEU A 321 18.56 11.33 10.33
N LEU A 322 17.85 10.35 10.89
CA LEU A 322 17.43 9.16 10.15
C LEU A 322 16.45 9.51 9.02
N ARG A 323 15.54 10.46 9.24
CA ARG A 323 14.64 10.99 8.19
C ARG A 323 15.40 11.66 7.06
N ILE A 324 16.44 12.45 7.39
CA ILE A 324 17.32 13.08 6.40
C ILE A 324 18.00 12.00 5.56
N ILE A 325 18.61 11.00 6.18
CA ILE A 325 19.31 9.90 5.48
C ILE A 325 18.35 9.15 4.54
N LEU A 326 17.21 8.67 5.04
CA LEU A 326 16.23 7.94 4.21
C LEU A 326 15.58 8.81 3.12
N GLY A 327 15.54 10.13 3.34
CA GLY A 327 15.00 11.11 2.42
C GLY A 327 15.94 11.50 1.29
N GLN A 328 17.24 11.14 1.36
CA GLN A 328 18.23 11.53 0.35
C GLN A 328 17.78 11.14 -1.06
N TYR A 329 17.86 12.09 -1.98
CA TYR A 329 17.56 11.98 -3.41
C TYR A 329 16.20 11.33 -3.73
N SER A 330 15.21 11.56 -2.87
CA SER A 330 13.87 10.98 -3.01
C SER A 330 13.17 11.36 -4.33
N ILE A 331 13.46 12.55 -4.89
CA ILE A 331 12.90 12.98 -6.18
C ILE A 331 13.38 12.09 -7.32
N TRP A 332 14.67 11.78 -7.38
CA TRP A 332 15.26 10.93 -8.40
C TRP A 332 14.76 9.50 -8.26
N ARG A 333 14.69 8.99 -7.02
CA ARG A 333 14.07 7.69 -6.74
C ARG A 333 12.62 7.63 -7.25
N THR A 334 11.84 8.66 -6.98
CA THR A 334 10.45 8.75 -7.45
C THR A 334 10.38 8.80 -8.97
N ALA A 335 11.24 9.60 -9.63
CA ALA A 335 11.31 9.67 -11.09
C ALA A 335 11.67 8.31 -11.72
N LEU A 336 12.62 7.58 -11.15
CA LEU A 336 12.99 6.23 -11.59
C LEU A 336 11.80 5.25 -11.51
N PHE A 337 11.04 5.29 -10.42
CA PHE A 337 9.82 4.49 -10.29
C PHE A 337 8.75 4.89 -11.33
N MET A 338 8.52 6.19 -11.51
CA MET A 338 7.56 6.69 -12.50
C MET A 338 7.94 6.30 -13.93
N LEU A 339 9.20 6.50 -14.32
CA LEU A 339 9.72 6.09 -15.62
C LEU A 339 9.60 4.59 -15.80
N GLY A 340 10.06 3.79 -14.83
CA GLY A 340 9.96 2.35 -14.88
C GLY A 340 8.53 1.84 -15.09
N GLY A 341 7.56 2.44 -14.37
CA GLY A 341 6.16 2.13 -14.53
C GLY A 341 5.57 2.55 -15.88
N LEU A 342 5.95 3.72 -16.41
CA LEU A 342 5.54 4.16 -17.75
C LEU A 342 6.07 3.24 -18.84
N PHE A 343 7.34 2.81 -18.74
CA PHE A 343 7.90 1.81 -19.67
C PHE A 343 7.13 0.49 -19.62
N ILE A 344 6.73 0.02 -18.43
CA ILE A 344 5.89 -1.18 -18.31
C ILE A 344 4.53 -0.98 -18.99
N LEU A 345 3.89 0.17 -18.80
CA LEU A 345 2.61 0.49 -19.45
C LEU A 345 2.73 0.51 -20.98
N LEU A 346 3.88 0.92 -21.51
CA LEU A 346 4.22 0.90 -22.94
C LEU A 346 4.67 -0.49 -23.43
N GLY A 347 4.76 -1.49 -22.55
CA GLY A 347 5.18 -2.85 -22.89
C GLY A 347 6.69 -3.06 -23.00
N HIS A 348 7.50 -2.12 -22.54
CA HIS A 348 8.96 -2.21 -22.58
C HIS A 348 9.55 -2.83 -21.31
N THR A 349 10.42 -3.82 -21.47
CA THR A 349 11.12 -4.51 -20.37
C THR A 349 12.18 -3.65 -19.68
N ALA A 350 12.71 -2.63 -20.36
CA ALA A 350 13.67 -1.68 -19.81
C ALA A 350 13.17 -0.98 -18.53
N GLY A 351 11.84 -0.92 -18.32
CA GLY A 351 11.25 -0.41 -17.10
C GLY A 351 11.79 -1.06 -15.83
N LEU A 352 12.11 -2.36 -15.87
CA LEU A 352 12.63 -3.11 -14.73
C LEU A 352 13.95 -2.53 -14.19
N PHE A 353 14.84 -2.08 -15.08
CA PHE A 353 16.12 -1.49 -14.69
C PHE A 353 15.93 -0.25 -13.81
N PHE A 354 15.11 0.70 -14.25
CA PHE A 354 14.83 1.92 -13.49
C PHE A 354 14.24 1.62 -12.11
N ILE A 355 13.32 0.64 -12.05
CA ILE A 355 12.68 0.21 -10.81
C ILE A 355 13.71 -0.36 -9.83
N LEU A 356 14.57 -1.25 -10.29
CA LEU A 356 15.58 -1.89 -9.45
C LEU A 356 16.64 -0.90 -8.96
N VAL A 357 17.05 0.07 -9.80
CA VAL A 357 17.98 1.14 -9.37
C VAL A 357 17.34 2.00 -8.28
N GLY A 358 16.09 2.42 -8.46
CA GLY A 358 15.38 3.22 -7.45
C GLY A 358 15.15 2.48 -6.13
N LEU A 359 14.82 1.18 -6.20
CA LEU A 359 14.60 0.32 -5.04
C LEU A 359 15.92 0.02 -4.33
N GLY A 360 16.97 -0.32 -5.08
CA GLY A 360 18.32 -0.56 -4.57
C GLY A 360 18.86 0.65 -3.82
N HIS A 361 18.69 1.84 -4.38
CA HIS A 361 19.04 3.09 -3.68
C HIS A 361 18.34 3.22 -2.32
N PHE A 362 17.03 2.96 -2.23
CA PHE A 362 16.32 3.02 -0.95
C PHE A 362 16.80 1.95 0.04
N ILE A 363 17.02 0.72 -0.43
CA ILE A 363 17.54 -0.38 0.40
C ILE A 363 18.90 -0.02 0.99
N LEU A 364 19.80 0.58 0.19
CA LEU A 364 21.10 1.05 0.68
C LEU A 364 20.96 2.10 1.79
N LEU A 365 19.99 3.02 1.68
CA LEU A 365 19.71 3.99 2.74
C LEU A 365 19.15 3.33 4.00
N VAL A 366 18.28 2.33 3.85
CA VAL A 366 17.77 1.52 4.98
C VAL A 366 18.91 0.78 5.67
N LEU A 367 19.79 0.13 4.92
CA LEU A 367 20.97 -0.54 5.47
C LEU A 367 21.89 0.45 6.19
N LYS A 368 22.14 1.62 5.59
CA LYS A 368 22.95 2.69 6.19
C LYS A 368 22.41 3.10 7.56
N ILE A 369 21.10 3.29 7.72
CA ILE A 369 20.55 3.68 9.03
C ILE A 369 20.65 2.58 10.09
N PHE A 370 20.60 1.29 9.71
CA PHE A 370 20.80 0.19 10.67
C PHE A 370 22.27 0.07 11.08
N LEU A 371 23.20 0.30 10.15
CA LEU A 371 24.64 0.32 10.44
C LEU A 371 25.02 1.48 11.35
N THR A 372 24.48 2.69 11.11
CA THR A 372 24.72 3.85 11.99
C THR A 372 23.98 3.76 13.33
N SER A 373 23.01 2.86 13.45
CA SER A 373 22.24 2.64 14.68
C SER A 373 22.91 1.69 15.68
N ASN A 374 24.01 1.04 15.31
CA ASN A 374 24.70 0.06 16.15
C ASN A 374 25.74 0.76 17.06
N PRO A 375 25.56 0.79 18.40
CA PRO A 375 26.45 1.50 19.31
C PRO A 375 27.89 0.96 19.37
N MET A 376 28.18 -0.19 18.75
CA MET A 376 29.55 -0.71 18.64
C MET A 376 30.41 0.01 17.60
N ALA A 377 29.83 0.76 16.66
CA ALA A 377 30.59 1.52 15.66
C ALA A 377 31.12 2.87 16.17
N ALA A 378 30.66 3.35 17.34
CA ALA A 378 31.04 4.64 17.90
C ALA A 378 32.20 4.55 18.93
N LYS A 379 32.89 3.40 19.01
CA LYS A 379 34.02 3.18 19.93
C LYS A 379 35.36 2.91 19.22
N SER A 380 35.46 3.18 17.93
CA SER A 380 36.68 2.94 17.15
C SER A 380 37.22 4.16 16.41
N GLU A 381 36.92 5.37 16.88
CA GLU A 381 37.61 6.60 16.47
C GLU A 381 38.26 7.27 17.68
#